data_AF-A0A6F9WS38-F1
#
_entry.id   AF-A0A6F9WS38-F1
#
_cell.length_a   1.000
_cell.length_b   1.000
_cell.length_c   1.000
_cell.angle_alpha   90.00
_cell.angle_beta   90.00
_cell.angle_gamma   90.00
#
_symmetry.space_group_name_H-M   'P 1'
#
loop_
_entity.id
_entity.type
_entity.pdbx_description
1 polymer ?
#
loop_
_entity_poly.entity_id
_entity_poly.type
_entity_poly.pdbx_seq_one_letter_code
_entity_poly.pdbx_strand_id
1 'polypeptide(L)'
;MKKTLAALMLALPAVIFQMPASMADAQGTIDPSNGKPCHQCHRSKITGRYVHEAVAGKECTPCHQTRPGNHQSDHSLYAVKDRSATLCYECHDNQSNQKSVHPPIMANECLGCHAPHNSPHRKLLRAKPEKLCFECHDCALVKERETTKTGFRDGTQNLHYLHAGRKGAAIPCLTCHDAHASQQLYLMRPKGAKGAEAVTITYTATDKGGNCTTSCHDSLGYQRD
;
A
#
# COMPACT_ATOMS: atom_id res chain seq x y z
N MET A 1 -8.41 -16.15 87.36
CA MET A 1 -7.10 -16.16 86.67
C MET A 1 -7.33 -16.07 85.17
N LYS A 2 -6.49 -15.29 84.49
CA LYS A 2 -6.69 -14.67 83.17
C LYS A 2 -7.05 -15.68 82.07
N LYS A 3 -8.18 -15.48 81.38
CA LYS A 3 -8.44 -16.09 80.06
C LYS A 3 -7.81 -15.19 79.01
N THR A 4 -6.73 -15.66 78.40
CA THR A 4 -6.03 -15.04 77.28
C THR A 4 -6.92 -15.09 76.03
N LEU A 5 -7.38 -13.93 75.55
CA LEU A 5 -7.91 -13.80 74.20
C LEU A 5 -6.73 -13.70 73.24
N ALA A 6 -6.49 -14.75 72.46
CA ALA A 6 -5.61 -14.71 71.31
C ALA A 6 -6.34 -13.97 70.17
N ALA A 7 -5.87 -12.77 69.84
CA ALA A 7 -6.31 -12.05 68.65
C ALA A 7 -5.70 -12.73 67.41
N LEU A 8 -6.53 -13.47 66.67
CA LEU A 8 -6.17 -14.05 65.39
C LEU A 8 -6.10 -12.90 64.35
N MET A 9 -4.90 -12.38 64.11
CA MET A 9 -4.66 -11.45 62.99
C MET A 9 -4.73 -12.24 61.68
N LEU A 10 -5.90 -12.19 61.04
CA LEU A 10 -6.04 -12.58 59.64
C LEU A 10 -5.27 -11.58 58.77
N ALA A 11 -4.06 -11.96 58.37
CA ALA A 11 -3.33 -11.28 57.32
C ALA A 11 -4.13 -11.43 56.02
N LEU A 12 -4.76 -10.33 55.57
CA LEU A 12 -5.28 -10.22 54.22
C LEU A 12 -4.11 -10.39 53.25
N PRO A 13 -4.16 -11.33 52.28
CA PRO A 13 -3.14 -11.38 51.26
C PRO A 13 -3.20 -10.06 50.50
N ALA A 14 -2.09 -9.32 50.48
CA ALA A 14 -1.93 -8.19 49.61
C ALA A 14 -2.07 -8.71 48.18
N VAL A 15 -3.25 -8.53 47.59
CA VAL A 15 -3.46 -8.73 46.16
C VAL A 15 -2.68 -7.61 45.49
N ILE A 16 -1.42 -7.90 45.17
CA ILE A 16 -0.62 -7.09 44.27
C ILE A 16 -1.34 -7.21 42.94
N PHE A 17 -2.21 -6.25 42.65
CA PHE A 17 -2.77 -6.07 41.33
C PHE A 17 -1.59 -5.68 40.44
N GLN A 18 -0.96 -6.69 39.83
CA GLN A 18 -0.02 -6.47 38.75
C GLN A 18 -0.82 -5.78 37.65
N MET A 19 -0.66 -4.46 37.57
CA MET A 19 -1.13 -3.71 36.43
C MET A 19 -0.52 -4.38 35.18
N PRO A 20 -1.32 -4.69 34.15
CA PRO A 20 -0.77 -5.18 32.90
C PRO A 20 0.26 -4.15 32.42
N ALA A 21 1.42 -4.64 31.99
CA ALA A 21 2.51 -3.86 31.40
C ALA A 21 2.10 -3.26 30.04
N SER A 22 1.06 -2.43 30.02
CA SER A 22 0.42 -1.91 28.81
C SER A 22 0.18 -0.41 28.86
N MET A 23 0.66 0.29 29.89
CA MET A 23 0.61 1.75 29.96
C MET A 23 1.99 2.41 29.87
N ALA A 24 3.06 1.62 29.69
CA ALA A 24 4.44 2.10 29.61
C ALA A 24 4.95 2.34 28.18
N ASP A 25 4.14 2.08 27.14
CA ASP A 25 4.58 2.18 25.73
C ASP A 25 3.78 3.20 24.92
N ALA A 26 3.00 4.07 25.57
CA ALA A 26 2.39 5.23 24.93
C ALA A 26 3.38 6.43 24.78
N GLN A 27 4.69 6.20 24.91
CA GLN A 27 5.74 7.14 24.52
C GLN A 27 5.90 7.15 22.99
N GLY A 28 4.80 7.43 22.29
CA GLY A 28 4.75 7.59 20.85
C GLY A 28 5.50 8.84 20.41
N THR A 29 6.80 8.68 20.20
CA THR A 29 7.75 9.61 19.59
C THR A 29 7.78 11.02 20.19
N ILE A 30 8.40 11.10 21.36
CA ILE A 30 8.88 12.36 21.93
C ILE A 30 10.23 12.69 21.28
N ASP A 31 10.39 13.93 20.83
CA ASP A 31 11.68 14.44 20.39
C ASP A 31 12.64 14.55 21.58
N PRO A 32 13.77 13.80 21.57
CA PRO A 32 14.70 13.82 22.68
C PRO A 32 15.36 15.19 22.92
N SER A 33 15.34 16.09 21.93
CA SER A 33 15.97 17.41 22.05
C SER A 33 15.12 18.43 22.84
N ASN A 34 13.79 18.25 22.91
CA ASN A 34 12.89 19.23 23.55
C ASN A 34 11.74 18.63 24.36
N GLY A 35 11.61 17.30 24.43
CA GLY A 35 10.60 16.63 25.23
C GLY A 35 9.17 16.74 24.69
N LYS A 36 8.96 17.26 23.46
CA LYS A 36 7.64 17.38 22.83
C LYS A 36 7.37 16.24 21.85
N PRO A 37 6.13 15.75 21.75
CA PRO A 37 5.73 14.81 20.70
C PRO A 37 5.89 15.38 19.29
N CYS A 38 6.40 14.58 18.36
CA CYS A 38 6.67 15.01 16.98
C CYS A 38 5.45 15.66 16.30
N HIS A 39 4.25 15.11 16.52
CA HIS A 39 3.02 15.56 15.90
C HIS A 39 2.52 16.94 16.36
N GLN A 40 3.05 17.51 17.46
CA GLN A 40 2.72 18.87 17.87
C GLN A 40 3.25 19.91 16.87
N CYS A 41 4.44 19.67 16.30
CA CYS A 41 5.03 20.52 15.27
C CYS A 41 4.76 19.96 13.85
N HIS A 42 4.78 18.64 13.67
CA HIS A 42 4.62 17.97 12.38
C HIS A 42 3.21 17.39 12.16
N ARG A 43 2.18 18.14 12.58
CA ARG A 43 0.77 17.72 12.48
C ARG A 43 0.38 17.24 11.09
N SER A 44 0.91 17.88 10.04
CA SER A 44 0.63 17.54 8.64
C SER A 44 1.00 16.11 8.24
N LYS A 45 1.85 15.42 9.01
CA LYS A 45 2.21 14.02 8.73
C LYS A 45 1.12 13.04 9.15
N ILE A 46 0.33 13.38 10.17
CA ILE A 46 -0.72 12.52 10.72
C ILE A 46 -2.14 12.99 10.40
N THR A 47 -2.27 14.08 9.63
CA THR A 47 -3.57 14.63 9.21
C THR A 47 -3.70 14.60 7.70
N GLY A 48 -4.87 14.21 7.20
CA GLY A 48 -5.18 14.16 5.77
C GLY A 48 -6.47 13.40 5.52
N ARG A 49 -6.86 13.23 4.26
CA ARG A 49 -8.08 12.47 3.90
C ARG A 49 -7.91 10.98 4.15
N TYR A 50 -6.77 10.43 3.74
CA TYR A 50 -6.37 9.06 4.02
C TYR A 50 -5.02 9.11 4.71
N VAL A 51 -4.98 8.69 5.96
CA VAL A 51 -3.75 8.64 6.77
C VAL A 51 -3.32 7.19 6.87
N HIS A 52 -2.02 6.94 6.80
CA HIS A 52 -1.47 5.60 6.99
C HIS A 52 -1.71 5.18 8.44
N GLU A 53 -2.34 4.02 8.65
CA GLU A 53 -2.63 3.47 9.97
C GLU A 53 -1.38 3.42 10.87
N ALA A 54 -0.23 3.07 10.29
CA ALA A 54 1.07 3.05 10.98
C ALA A 54 1.46 4.38 11.65
N VAL A 55 0.95 5.52 11.16
CA VAL A 55 1.23 6.85 11.76
C VAL A 55 -0.01 7.47 12.42
N ALA A 56 -1.19 6.86 12.29
CA ALA A 56 -2.42 7.35 12.90
C ALA A 56 -2.35 7.35 14.43
N GLY A 57 -1.64 6.37 15.00
CA GLY A 57 -1.33 6.28 16.43
C GLY A 57 -0.29 7.29 16.94
N LYS A 58 0.27 8.15 16.07
CA LYS A 58 1.38 9.07 16.36
C LYS A 58 2.72 8.37 16.61
N GLU A 59 2.86 7.15 16.13
CA GLU A 59 4.13 6.42 16.11
C GLU A 59 4.93 6.79 14.86
N CYS A 60 6.21 7.13 15.03
CA CYS A 60 7.10 7.53 13.93
C CYS A 60 8.40 6.70 13.89
N THR A 61 8.83 6.14 15.03
CA THR A 61 10.04 5.32 15.17
C THR A 61 10.00 3.96 14.51
N PRO A 62 8.85 3.37 14.10
CA PRO A 62 8.89 2.20 13.23
C PRO A 62 9.65 2.49 11.94
N CYS A 63 9.41 3.64 11.31
CA CYS A 63 10.03 4.02 10.05
C CYS A 63 11.23 4.97 10.18
N HIS A 64 11.25 5.82 11.21
CA HIS A 64 12.30 6.82 11.41
C HIS A 64 13.29 6.42 12.51
N GLN A 65 14.53 6.91 12.39
CA GLN A 65 15.55 6.80 13.43
C GLN A 65 15.94 8.19 13.93
N THR A 66 16.05 8.31 15.26
CA THR A 66 16.52 9.51 15.94
C THR A 66 18.02 9.43 16.19
N ARG A 67 18.74 10.52 15.90
CA ARG A 67 20.12 10.74 16.35
C ARG A 67 20.17 11.93 17.31
N PRO A 68 21.12 11.97 18.27
CA PRO A 68 21.29 13.12 19.16
C PRO A 68 21.54 14.42 18.39
N GLY A 69 21.02 15.54 18.89
CA GLY A 69 21.22 16.87 18.33
C GLY A 69 19.91 17.62 18.07
N ASN A 70 20.03 18.86 17.57
CA ASN A 70 18.86 19.67 17.23
C ASN A 70 18.39 19.37 15.80
N HIS A 71 17.33 18.57 15.67
CA HIS A 71 16.82 18.18 14.37
C HIS A 71 16.14 19.34 13.60
N GLN A 72 15.82 20.46 14.25
CA GLN A 72 15.27 21.65 13.57
C GLN A 72 16.31 22.32 12.67
N SER A 73 17.58 22.27 13.07
CA SER A 73 18.70 22.75 12.24
C SER A 73 19.23 21.69 11.28
N ASP A 74 18.97 20.40 11.55
CA ASP A 74 19.40 19.29 10.71
C ASP A 74 18.36 18.16 10.71
N HIS A 75 17.50 18.15 9.70
CA HIS A 75 16.46 17.12 9.55
C HIS A 75 17.03 15.72 9.25
N SER A 76 18.33 15.57 8.93
CA SER A 76 18.96 14.26 8.74
C SER A 76 19.07 13.48 10.05
N LEU A 77 19.04 14.18 11.20
CA LEU A 77 19.00 13.58 12.54
C LEU A 77 17.71 12.82 12.83
N TYR A 78 16.68 12.97 11.98
CA TYR A 78 15.43 12.21 12.01
C TYR A 78 15.15 11.53 10.66
N ALA A 79 16.17 10.92 10.07
CA ALA A 79 16.04 10.22 8.79
C ALA A 79 15.14 8.99 8.89
N VAL A 80 14.54 8.62 7.76
CA VAL A 80 13.94 7.29 7.59
C VAL A 80 15.05 6.23 7.69
N LYS A 81 14.79 5.12 8.38
CA LYS A 81 15.75 4.02 8.61
C LYS A 81 16.26 3.43 7.31
N ASP A 82 15.33 3.19 6.40
CA ASP A 82 15.61 2.66 5.07
C ASP A 82 14.58 3.23 4.08
N ARG A 83 15.05 3.68 2.91
CA ARG A 83 14.21 4.16 1.81
C ARG A 83 13.80 3.04 0.85
N SER A 84 14.38 1.86 1.00
CA SER A 84 14.01 0.67 0.24
C SER A 84 12.68 0.08 0.71
N ALA A 85 12.12 -0.81 -0.11
CA ALA A 85 10.94 -1.58 0.24
C ALA A 85 11.11 -2.48 1.47
N THR A 86 12.35 -2.77 1.92
CA THR A 86 12.61 -3.60 3.11
C THR A 86 11.82 -3.09 4.32
N LEU A 87 11.85 -1.77 4.55
CA LEU A 87 11.08 -1.15 5.65
C LEU A 87 9.56 -1.32 5.47
N CYS A 88 9.07 -1.30 4.23
CA CYS A 88 7.66 -1.52 3.95
C CYS A 88 7.29 -2.98 4.22
N TYR A 89 8.18 -3.92 3.91
CA TYR A 89 7.96 -5.35 4.07
C TYR A 89 8.06 -5.85 5.52
N GLU A 90 8.50 -5.01 6.46
CA GLU A 90 8.37 -5.31 7.89
C GLU A 90 6.90 -5.47 8.32
N CYS A 91 5.96 -4.88 7.58
CA CYS A 91 4.52 -4.96 7.86
C CYS A 91 3.67 -5.37 6.65
N HIS A 92 4.13 -5.13 5.42
CA HIS A 92 3.39 -5.47 4.20
C HIS A 92 3.96 -6.72 3.53
N ASP A 93 3.08 -7.58 3.01
CA ASP A 93 3.53 -8.77 2.29
C ASP A 93 4.34 -8.39 1.05
N ASN A 94 5.47 -9.07 0.87
CA ASN A 94 6.26 -8.93 -0.34
C ASN A 94 5.56 -9.62 -1.53
N GLN A 95 5.18 -8.82 -2.52
CA GLN A 95 4.50 -9.29 -3.73
C GLN A 95 5.45 -9.63 -4.88
N SER A 96 6.77 -9.63 -4.66
CA SER A 96 7.78 -9.98 -5.69
C SER A 96 7.77 -11.46 -6.11
N ASN A 97 7.01 -12.32 -5.42
CA ASN A 97 7.01 -13.77 -5.62
C ASN A 97 5.83 -14.27 -6.46
N GLN A 98 5.26 -13.42 -7.33
CA GLN A 98 4.16 -13.78 -8.22
C GLN A 98 4.67 -14.05 -9.65
N LYS A 99 3.83 -14.66 -10.49
CA LYS A 99 4.18 -15.01 -11.88
C LYS A 99 4.55 -13.80 -12.74
N SER A 100 3.87 -12.67 -12.55
CA SER A 100 4.13 -11.40 -13.22
C SER A 100 4.28 -10.33 -12.16
N VAL A 101 5.44 -9.67 -12.13
CA VAL A 101 5.75 -8.64 -11.13
C VAL A 101 6.02 -7.33 -11.86
N HIS A 102 5.43 -6.25 -11.36
CA HIS A 102 5.62 -4.93 -11.92
C HIS A 102 7.05 -4.46 -11.60
N PRO A 103 7.84 -3.96 -12.58
CA PRO A 103 9.25 -3.66 -12.36
C PRO A 103 9.57 -2.75 -11.15
N PRO A 104 8.78 -1.70 -10.83
CA PRO A 104 8.99 -0.90 -9.62
C PRO A 104 8.94 -1.70 -8.31
N ILE A 105 8.21 -2.82 -8.27
CA ILE A 105 8.19 -3.71 -7.10
C ILE A 105 9.49 -4.50 -7.00
N MET A 106 9.99 -5.01 -8.13
CA MET A 106 11.30 -5.67 -8.20
C MET A 106 12.44 -4.72 -7.82
N ALA A 107 12.31 -3.44 -8.18
CA ALA A 107 13.27 -2.39 -7.85
C ALA A 107 13.10 -1.82 -6.43
N ASN A 108 12.14 -2.30 -5.65
CA ASN A 108 11.85 -1.84 -4.28
C ASN A 108 11.45 -0.35 -4.19
N GLU A 109 10.77 0.18 -5.21
CA GLU A 109 10.43 1.60 -5.37
C GLU A 109 8.98 1.93 -4.93
N CYS A 110 8.57 1.51 -3.73
CA CYS A 110 7.20 1.72 -3.23
C CYS A 110 6.77 3.20 -3.23
N LEU A 111 7.72 4.09 -2.91
CA LEU A 111 7.51 5.54 -2.87
C LEU A 111 7.38 6.15 -4.27
N GLY A 112 7.59 5.37 -5.33
CA GLY A 112 7.28 5.68 -6.73
C GLY A 112 5.78 5.87 -7.00
N CYS A 113 4.91 5.35 -6.13
CA CYS A 113 3.46 5.52 -6.25
C CYS A 113 2.79 5.94 -4.93
N HIS A 114 3.33 5.53 -3.78
CA HIS A 114 2.71 5.74 -2.47
C HIS A 114 3.31 6.91 -1.69
N ALA A 115 2.48 7.53 -0.85
CA ALA A 115 2.81 8.55 0.13
C ALA A 115 2.69 7.93 1.55
N PRO A 116 3.80 7.64 2.25
CA PRO A 116 3.81 6.76 3.41
C PRO A 116 3.15 7.35 4.67
N HIS A 117 2.81 8.64 4.66
CA HIS A 117 2.19 9.34 5.77
C HIS A 117 0.68 9.50 5.56
N ASN A 118 0.30 10.24 4.51
CA ASN A 118 -1.08 10.50 4.16
C ASN A 118 -1.20 10.93 2.69
N SER A 119 -2.41 10.86 2.16
CA SER A 119 -2.74 11.31 0.80
C SER A 119 -4.20 11.76 0.68
N PRO A 120 -4.52 12.69 -0.24
CA PRO A 120 -5.90 12.92 -0.67
C PRO A 120 -6.52 11.75 -1.46
N HIS A 121 -5.72 10.76 -1.87
CA HIS A 121 -6.13 9.61 -2.68
C HIS A 121 -6.13 8.32 -1.86
N ARG A 122 -7.10 7.44 -2.14
CA ARG A 122 -7.22 6.12 -1.47
C ARG A 122 -5.94 5.31 -1.65
N LYS A 123 -5.68 4.40 -0.72
CA LYS A 123 -4.48 3.55 -0.71
C LYS A 123 -3.17 4.37 -0.71
N LEU A 124 -3.24 5.59 -0.20
CA LEU A 124 -2.08 6.47 -0.03
C LEU A 124 -1.35 6.81 -1.35
N LEU A 125 -2.04 6.83 -2.49
CA LEU A 125 -1.40 7.12 -3.77
C LEU A 125 -0.99 8.60 -3.87
N ARG A 126 0.15 8.92 -4.49
CA ARG A 126 0.60 10.32 -4.67
C ARG A 126 -0.25 11.13 -5.65
N ALA A 127 -0.93 10.44 -6.58
CA ALA A 127 -1.88 11.01 -7.51
C ALA A 127 -2.97 9.99 -7.85
N LYS A 128 -3.94 10.37 -8.70
CA LYS A 128 -4.91 9.42 -9.25
C LYS A 128 -4.18 8.32 -10.07
N PRO A 129 -4.67 7.07 -10.08
CA PRO A 129 -4.01 5.96 -10.78
C PRO A 129 -3.62 6.28 -12.22
N GLU A 130 -4.56 6.78 -13.04
CA GLU A 130 -4.31 7.13 -14.44
C GLU A 130 -3.11 8.06 -14.63
N LYS A 131 -3.01 9.11 -13.79
CA LYS A 131 -1.89 10.04 -13.83
C LYS A 131 -0.57 9.35 -13.48
N LEU A 132 -0.54 8.53 -12.42
CA LEU A 132 0.65 7.79 -12.01
C LEU A 132 1.11 6.81 -13.09
N CYS A 133 0.18 6.06 -13.69
CA CYS A 133 0.50 5.11 -14.75
C CYS A 133 1.19 5.81 -15.92
N PHE A 134 0.68 6.97 -16.34
CA PHE A 134 1.21 7.71 -17.47
C PHE A 134 2.44 8.57 -17.17
N GLU A 135 2.99 8.52 -15.95
CA GLU A 135 4.34 9.05 -15.68
C GLU A 135 5.41 8.20 -16.37
N CYS A 136 5.15 6.90 -16.59
CA CYS A 136 6.08 5.97 -17.24
C CYS A 136 5.48 5.28 -18.48
N HIS A 137 4.19 4.98 -18.49
CA HIS A 137 3.54 4.33 -19.63
C HIS A 137 3.06 5.36 -20.63
N ASP A 138 3.32 5.15 -21.93
CA ASP A 138 2.84 6.06 -22.97
C ASP A 138 1.30 6.05 -23.03
N CYS A 139 0.69 7.23 -22.94
CA CYS A 139 -0.77 7.37 -23.05
C CYS A 139 -1.30 6.98 -24.45
N ALA A 140 -0.43 6.91 -25.47
CA ALA A 140 -0.74 6.33 -26.78
C ALA A 140 -1.32 4.91 -26.67
N LEU A 141 -0.91 4.15 -25.64
CA LEU A 141 -1.43 2.81 -25.36
C LEU A 141 -2.95 2.76 -25.27
N VAL A 142 -3.61 3.83 -24.81
CA VAL A 142 -5.08 3.87 -24.68
C VAL A 142 -5.73 4.89 -25.61
N LYS A 143 -4.99 5.86 -26.16
CA LYS A 143 -5.56 6.94 -26.97
C LYS A 143 -5.61 6.64 -28.47
N GLU A 144 -4.67 5.85 -28.98
CA GLU A 144 -4.63 5.49 -30.40
C GLU A 144 -5.67 4.40 -30.69
N ARG A 145 -6.53 4.58 -31.70
CA ARG A 145 -7.51 3.56 -32.13
C ARG A 145 -6.83 2.32 -32.72
N GLU A 146 -5.69 2.52 -33.35
CA GLU A 146 -4.88 1.48 -33.95
C GLU A 146 -3.43 1.64 -33.49
N THR A 147 -2.73 0.53 -33.24
CA THR A 147 -1.35 0.58 -32.78
C THR A 147 -0.64 -0.76 -32.99
N THR A 148 0.68 -0.73 -33.09
CA THR A 148 1.55 -1.93 -33.01
C THR A 148 2.37 -1.97 -31.72
N LYS A 149 2.27 -0.92 -30.88
CA LYS A 149 3.08 -0.72 -29.66
C LYS A 149 2.67 -1.62 -28.49
N THR A 150 1.51 -2.28 -28.57
CA THR A 150 0.98 -3.12 -27.50
C THR A 150 0.62 -4.52 -27.99
N GLY A 151 0.68 -5.49 -27.07
CA GLY A 151 0.28 -6.87 -27.32
C GLY A 151 -1.21 -7.13 -27.15
N PHE A 152 -2.00 -6.15 -26.68
CA PHE A 152 -3.46 -6.25 -26.58
C PHE A 152 -4.12 -5.49 -27.73
N ARG A 153 -4.10 -6.14 -28.91
CA ARG A 153 -4.59 -5.62 -30.18
C ARG A 153 -5.08 -6.76 -31.08
N ASP A 154 -6.10 -6.52 -31.89
CA ASP A 154 -6.61 -7.44 -32.91
C ASP A 154 -6.29 -6.89 -34.30
N GLY A 155 -5.37 -7.51 -35.04
CA GLY A 155 -4.66 -6.86 -36.13
C GLY A 155 -4.06 -5.53 -35.66
N THR A 156 -4.36 -4.43 -36.35
CA THR A 156 -3.94 -3.08 -35.90
C THR A 156 -4.88 -2.48 -34.85
N GLN A 157 -6.08 -3.03 -34.63
CA GLN A 157 -7.07 -2.46 -33.72
C GLN A 157 -6.58 -2.53 -32.28
N ASN A 158 -6.42 -1.37 -31.64
CA ASN A 158 -5.96 -1.28 -30.27
C ASN A 158 -7.09 -1.63 -29.30
N LEU A 159 -7.02 -2.79 -28.65
CA LEU A 159 -8.06 -3.22 -27.72
C LEU A 159 -8.03 -2.42 -26.41
N HIS A 160 -6.88 -1.84 -26.04
CA HIS A 160 -6.84 -0.88 -24.92
C HIS A 160 -7.69 0.35 -25.20
N TYR A 161 -7.75 0.85 -26.44
CA TYR A 161 -8.61 2.00 -26.77
C TYR A 161 -10.09 1.70 -26.49
N LEU A 162 -10.56 0.50 -26.84
CA LEU A 162 -11.94 0.10 -26.64
C LEU A 162 -12.35 0.04 -25.16
N HIS A 163 -11.40 -0.26 -24.28
CA HIS A 163 -11.64 -0.45 -22.85
C HIS A 163 -11.27 0.77 -22.01
N ALA A 164 -10.10 1.37 -22.22
CA ALA A 164 -9.54 2.43 -21.40
C ALA A 164 -9.46 3.80 -22.11
N GLY A 165 -9.70 3.85 -23.42
CA GLY A 165 -9.58 5.06 -24.24
C GLY A 165 -10.89 5.79 -24.57
N ARG A 166 -12.03 5.12 -24.46
CA ARG A 166 -13.33 5.68 -24.87
C ARG A 166 -13.83 6.75 -23.89
N LYS A 167 -13.99 7.97 -24.38
CA LYS A 167 -14.51 9.10 -23.60
C LYS A 167 -15.90 8.75 -23.01
N GLY A 168 -16.05 8.91 -21.70
CA GLY A 168 -17.29 8.64 -20.97
C GLY A 168 -17.55 7.16 -20.66
N ALA A 169 -16.71 6.24 -21.13
CA ALA A 169 -16.85 4.79 -20.90
C ALA A 169 -15.50 4.11 -20.57
N ALA A 170 -14.46 4.88 -20.25
CA ALA A 170 -13.13 4.36 -19.98
C ALA A 170 -13.10 3.57 -18.66
N ILE A 171 -12.72 2.31 -18.76
CA ILE A 171 -12.46 1.41 -17.65
C ILE A 171 -11.09 1.75 -17.06
N PRO A 172 -10.98 1.99 -15.74
CA PRO A 172 -9.69 2.24 -15.09
C PRO A 172 -8.72 1.07 -15.24
N CYS A 173 -7.43 1.36 -15.43
CA CYS A 173 -6.37 0.34 -15.59
C CYS A 173 -6.40 -0.73 -14.50
N LEU A 174 -6.60 -0.30 -13.25
CA LEU A 174 -6.59 -1.18 -12.07
C LEU A 174 -7.81 -2.10 -11.97
N THR A 175 -8.79 -1.95 -12.85
CA THR A 175 -9.90 -2.90 -12.98
C THR A 175 -9.40 -4.22 -13.54
N CYS A 176 -8.49 -4.15 -14.52
CA CYS A 176 -7.93 -5.32 -15.19
C CYS A 176 -6.51 -5.67 -14.72
N HIS A 177 -5.71 -4.68 -14.29
CA HIS A 177 -4.32 -4.88 -13.88
C HIS A 177 -4.12 -4.74 -12.37
N ASP A 178 -3.23 -5.54 -11.81
CA ASP A 178 -2.66 -5.32 -10.49
C ASP A 178 -1.38 -4.48 -10.64
N ALA A 179 -1.32 -3.33 -9.94
CA ALA A 179 -0.18 -2.42 -10.06
C ALA A 179 1.11 -2.97 -9.42
N HIS A 180 1.01 -4.02 -8.60
CA HIS A 180 2.16 -4.61 -7.94
C HIS A 180 2.57 -5.90 -8.64
N ALA A 181 1.67 -6.89 -8.64
CA ALA A 181 2.00 -8.21 -9.14
C ALA A 181 0.74 -9.07 -9.34
N SER A 182 0.83 -10.05 -10.21
CA SER A 182 -0.24 -11.00 -10.47
C SER A 182 0.26 -12.42 -10.74
N GLN A 183 -0.62 -13.39 -10.49
CA GLN A 183 -0.47 -14.78 -10.90
C GLN A 183 -0.74 -15.01 -12.40
N GLN A 184 -1.27 -14.02 -13.12
CA GLN A 184 -1.46 -14.07 -14.57
C GLN A 184 -0.41 -13.22 -15.30
N LEU A 185 -0.25 -13.48 -16.60
CA LEU A 185 0.63 -12.70 -17.46
C LEU A 185 0.16 -11.24 -17.55
N TYR A 186 1.09 -10.34 -17.87
CA TYR A 186 0.84 -8.91 -18.08
C TYR A 186 0.13 -8.21 -16.92
N LEU A 187 0.41 -8.64 -15.68
CA LEU A 187 -0.17 -8.10 -14.46
C LEU A 187 -1.71 -8.17 -14.42
N MET A 188 -2.37 -9.01 -15.22
CA MET A 188 -3.83 -9.09 -15.23
C MET A 188 -4.35 -9.68 -13.91
N ARG A 189 -5.39 -9.10 -13.32
CA ARG A 189 -5.94 -9.55 -12.04
C ARG A 189 -6.65 -10.90 -12.21
N PRO A 190 -6.36 -11.89 -11.34
CA PRO A 190 -7.03 -13.18 -11.41
C PRO A 190 -8.50 -13.06 -10.97
N LYS A 191 -9.30 -14.04 -11.42
CA LYS A 191 -10.66 -14.30 -10.92
C LYS A 191 -10.70 -14.28 -9.39
N GLY A 192 -11.59 -13.47 -8.81
CA GLY A 192 -11.84 -13.45 -7.36
C GLY A 192 -10.84 -12.64 -6.52
N ALA A 193 -10.07 -11.73 -7.11
CA ALA A 193 -9.28 -10.76 -6.34
C ALA A 193 -10.20 -10.02 -5.33
N LYS A 194 -9.77 -9.87 -4.06
CA LYS A 194 -10.63 -9.32 -3.00
C LYS A 194 -11.03 -7.86 -3.28
N GLY A 195 -12.33 -7.59 -3.27
CA GLY A 195 -12.96 -6.26 -3.39
C GLY A 195 -14.33 -6.36 -4.07
N ALA A 196 -15.28 -5.49 -3.71
CA ALA A 196 -16.66 -5.52 -4.21
C ALA A 196 -16.84 -5.22 -5.72
N GLU A 197 -15.75 -4.97 -6.44
CA GLU A 197 -15.70 -4.52 -7.85
C GLU A 197 -14.88 -5.46 -8.74
N ALA A 198 -14.46 -6.63 -8.24
CA ALA A 198 -13.50 -7.48 -8.93
C ALA A 198 -14.11 -8.12 -10.19
N VAL A 199 -13.81 -7.53 -11.35
CA VAL A 199 -14.04 -8.16 -12.64
C VAL A 199 -13.30 -9.49 -12.63
N THR A 200 -14.04 -10.56 -12.88
CA THR A 200 -13.41 -11.87 -13.06
C THR A 200 -12.76 -11.87 -14.42
N ILE A 201 -11.43 -11.97 -14.49
CA ILE A 201 -10.71 -12.05 -15.76
C ILE A 201 -9.84 -13.30 -15.75
N THR A 202 -9.99 -14.13 -16.78
CA THR A 202 -9.03 -15.19 -17.08
C THR A 202 -8.44 -14.95 -18.45
N TYR A 203 -7.13 -14.68 -18.48
CA TYR A 203 -6.38 -14.58 -19.72
C TYR A 203 -5.72 -15.91 -20.07
N THR A 204 -5.89 -16.32 -21.32
CA THR A 204 -5.20 -17.45 -21.93
C THR A 204 -4.43 -16.94 -23.14
N ALA A 205 -3.10 -17.05 -23.11
CA ALA A 205 -2.28 -16.71 -24.26
C ALA A 205 -2.50 -17.71 -25.40
N THR A 206 -2.45 -17.22 -26.63
CA THR A 206 -2.36 -18.04 -27.84
C THR A 206 -1.07 -17.67 -28.60
N ASP A 207 -0.69 -18.45 -29.61
CA ASP A 207 0.55 -18.24 -30.36
C ASP A 207 0.64 -16.82 -30.96
N LYS A 208 -0.49 -16.28 -31.42
CA LYS A 208 -0.53 -14.98 -32.10
C LYS A 208 -1.37 -13.94 -31.37
N GLY A 209 -1.97 -14.27 -30.23
CA GLY A 209 -2.88 -13.36 -29.54
C GLY A 209 -3.17 -13.77 -28.11
N GLY A 210 -4.45 -13.79 -27.78
CA GLY A 210 -4.95 -14.27 -26.50
C GLY A 210 -6.47 -14.32 -26.46
N ASN A 211 -7.01 -14.93 -25.42
CA ASN A 211 -8.43 -14.98 -25.12
C ASN A 211 -8.66 -14.50 -23.69
N CYS A 212 -9.70 -13.69 -23.49
CA CYS A 212 -10.14 -13.24 -22.19
C CYS A 212 -11.53 -13.80 -21.91
N THR A 213 -11.66 -14.59 -20.84
CA THR A 213 -12.97 -14.82 -20.23
C THR A 213 -13.19 -13.77 -19.15
N THR A 214 -14.26 -12.99 -19.28
CA THR A 214 -14.56 -11.88 -18.38
C THR A 214 -16.00 -11.90 -17.90
N SER A 215 -16.29 -11.25 -16.77
CA SER A 215 -17.66 -11.06 -16.28
C SER A 215 -18.42 -9.93 -16.99
N CYS A 216 -17.80 -9.18 -17.90
CA CYS A 216 -18.40 -7.99 -18.54
C CYS A 216 -18.99 -8.26 -19.94
N HIS A 217 -18.40 -9.16 -20.71
CA HIS A 217 -18.84 -9.56 -22.05
C HIS A 217 -18.47 -11.03 -22.28
N ASP A 218 -19.09 -11.67 -23.28
CA ASP A 218 -18.76 -13.04 -23.66
C ASP A 218 -17.27 -13.19 -23.99
N SER A 219 -16.73 -14.40 -23.83
CA SER A 219 -15.32 -14.66 -24.11
C SER A 219 -14.94 -14.24 -25.53
N LEU A 220 -13.98 -13.32 -25.64
CA LEU A 220 -13.47 -12.83 -26.91
C LEU A 220 -11.98 -13.16 -27.03
N GLY A 221 -11.62 -13.72 -28.18
CA GLY A 221 -10.23 -13.91 -28.61
C GLY A 221 -9.79 -12.76 -29.53
N TYR A 222 -8.49 -12.58 -29.64
CA TYR A 222 -7.87 -11.67 -30.58
C TYR A 222 -6.61 -12.28 -31.18
N GLN A 223 -6.19 -11.82 -32.36
CA GLN A 223 -4.95 -12.22 -33.04
C GLN A 223 -4.19 -10.98 -33.49
N ARG A 224 -2.85 -10.99 -33.44
CA ARG A 224 -2.04 -9.80 -33.73
C ARG A 224 -1.61 -9.68 -35.19
N ASP A 225 -1.76 -10.73 -35.98
CA ASP A 225 -1.39 -10.79 -37.40
C ASP A 225 -2.57 -10.53 -38.34
#